data_AF-A0A921FUS7-F1
#
_entry.id   AF-A0A921FUS7-F1
#
_cell.length_a   1.000
_cell.length_b   1.000
_cell.length_c   1.000
_cell.angle_alpha   90.00
_cell.angle_beta   90.00
_cell.angle_gamma   90.00
#
_symmetry.space_group_name_H-M   'P 1'
#
loop_
_entity.id
_entity.type
_entity.pdbx_description
1 polymer ?
#
loop_
_entity_poly.entity_id
_entity_poly.type
_entity_poly.pdbx_seq_one_letter_code
_entity_poly.pdbx_strand_id
1 'polypeptide(L)'
;MAKITAKGQITLPAAVRDAVEVRNGDDILFIRDNDGRIRVSSSELEAILRTQLALEGAADEAGISSEDDLLQLISQVRKEKYSKEQR
;
A
#
# COMPACT_ATOMS: atom_id res chain seq x y z
N MET A 1 -9.75 -22.48 12.74
CA MET A 1 -8.98 -22.30 13.99
C MET A 1 -7.62 -22.94 13.82
N ALA A 2 -6.55 -22.29 14.27
CA ALA A 2 -5.18 -22.83 14.26
C ALA A 2 -4.66 -22.92 15.70
N LYS A 3 -3.72 -23.84 15.96
CA LYS A 3 -3.06 -23.98 17.26
C LYS A 3 -1.65 -23.41 17.19
N ILE A 4 -1.19 -22.86 18.31
CA ILE A 4 0.21 -22.49 18.50
C ILE A 4 1.00 -23.78 18.75
N THR A 5 2.10 -23.97 18.03
CA THR A 5 3.00 -25.10 18.23
C THR A 5 3.81 -24.93 19.51
N ALA A 6 4.45 -25.99 20.00
CA ALA A 6 5.36 -25.90 21.16
C ALA A 6 6.53 -24.92 20.96
N LYS A 7 6.83 -24.55 19.70
CA LYS A 7 7.86 -23.58 19.33
C LYS A 7 7.32 -22.15 19.19
N GLY A 8 6.06 -21.90 19.54
CA GLY A 8 5.45 -20.58 19.45
C GLY A 8 5.00 -20.17 18.03
N GLN A 9 4.98 -21.10 17.08
CA GLN A 9 4.58 -20.80 15.70
C GLN A 9 3.07 -21.01 15.51
N ILE A 10 2.44 -20.18 14.69
CA ILE A 10 1.06 -20.38 14.22
C ILE A 10 1.12 -20.74 12.74
N THR A 11 0.52 -21.86 12.37
CA THR A 11 0.44 -22.28 10.96
C THR A 11 -0.78 -21.65 10.31
N LEU A 12 -0.60 -20.92 9.20
CA LEU A 12 -1.70 -20.46 8.36
C LEU A 12 -2.22 -21.61 7.48
N PRO A 13 -3.50 -22.01 7.59
CA PRO A 13 -4.11 -22.97 6.67
C PRO A 13 -4.06 -22.48 5.21
N ALA A 14 -4.05 -23.41 4.25
CA ALA A 14 -3.95 -23.10 2.82
C ALA A 14 -4.97 -22.03 2.37
N ALA A 15 -6.26 -22.21 2.71
CA ALA A 15 -7.32 -21.26 2.36
C ALA A 15 -7.07 -19.82 2.86
N VAL A 16 -6.39 -19.66 4.00
CA VAL A 16 -6.04 -18.32 4.51
C VAL A 16 -4.88 -17.74 3.72
N ARG A 17 -3.86 -18.55 3.41
CA ARG A 17 -2.71 -18.12 2.59
C ARG A 17 -3.17 -17.63 1.21
N ASP A 18 -4.09 -18.34 0.58
CA ASP A 18 -4.64 -17.96 -0.72
C ASP A 18 -5.45 -16.66 -0.62
N ALA A 19 -6.22 -16.46 0.45
CA ALA A 19 -7.02 -15.26 0.65
C ALA A 19 -6.20 -13.98 0.91
N VAL A 20 -4.99 -14.12 1.45
CA VAL A 20 -4.06 -13.00 1.65
C VAL A 20 -2.90 -12.99 0.63
N GLU A 21 -2.96 -13.88 -0.37
CA GLU A 21 -1.99 -14.03 -1.46
C GLU A 21 -0.53 -14.20 -1.02
N VAL A 22 -0.28 -14.85 0.13
CA VAL A 22 1.08 -15.07 0.66
C VAL A 22 1.63 -16.44 0.28
N ARG A 23 2.91 -16.48 -0.08
CA ARG A 23 3.67 -17.68 -0.46
C ARG A 23 4.82 -17.94 0.51
N ASN A 24 5.46 -19.10 0.36
CA ASN A 24 6.66 -19.42 1.13
C ASN A 24 7.79 -18.45 0.75
N GLY A 25 8.34 -17.76 1.74
CA GLY A 25 9.41 -16.78 1.54
C GLY A 25 8.93 -15.33 1.53
N ASP A 26 7.62 -15.08 1.52
CA ASP A 26 7.08 -13.73 1.55
C ASP A 26 7.18 -13.13 2.96
N ASP A 27 7.50 -11.85 3.03
CA ASP A 27 7.50 -11.08 4.27
C ASP A 27 6.07 -10.68 4.66
N ILE A 28 5.71 -11.01 5.89
CA ILE A 28 4.37 -10.78 6.43
C ILE A 28 4.43 -9.69 7.49
N LEU A 29 3.57 -8.68 7.36
CA LEU A 29 3.40 -7.64 8.37
C LEU A 29 2.28 -8.00 9.35
N PHE A 30 2.58 -7.91 10.65
CA PHE A 30 1.61 -8.05 11.73
C PHE A 30 1.24 -6.67 12.28
N ILE A 31 -0.04 -6.32 12.20
CA ILE A 31 -0.55 -5.03 12.68
C ILE A 31 -1.50 -5.31 13.83
N ARG A 32 -1.32 -4.60 14.95
CA ARG A 32 -2.23 -4.69 16.09
C ARG A 32 -3.25 -3.57 16.01
N ASP A 33 -4.52 -3.95 15.91
CA ASP A 33 -5.64 -3.01 16.01
C ASP A 33 -5.91 -2.65 17.48
N ASN A 34 -6.60 -1.52 17.70
CA ASN A 34 -6.92 -1.00 19.03
C ASN A 34 -7.82 -1.93 19.86
N ASP A 35 -8.62 -2.77 19.20
CA ASP A 35 -9.48 -3.77 19.84
C ASP A 35 -8.73 -5.07 20.21
N GLY A 36 -7.41 -5.10 19.97
CA GLY A 36 -6.54 -6.22 20.30
C GLY A 36 -6.46 -7.29 19.20
N ARG A 37 -7.10 -7.09 18.04
CA ARG A 37 -6.93 -7.99 16.89
C ARG A 37 -5.54 -7.81 16.27
N ILE A 38 -5.04 -8.89 15.67
CA ILE A 38 -3.84 -8.85 14.83
C ILE A 38 -4.29 -9.06 13.39
N ARG A 39 -4.04 -8.08 12.51
CA ARG A 39 -4.19 -8.23 11.07
C ARG A 39 -2.88 -8.65 10.44
N VAL A 40 -3.01 -9.43 9.38
CA VAL A 40 -1.93 -9.96 8.57
C VAL A 40 -2.12 -9.39 7.17
N SER A 41 -1.11 -8.67 6.67
CA SER A 41 -1.11 -8.10 5.32
C SER A 41 0.20 -8.41 4.63
N SER A 42 0.14 -8.56 3.30
CA SER A 42 1.35 -8.43 2.46
C SER A 42 1.93 -7.03 2.67
N SER A 43 3.24 -6.96 2.88
CA SER A 43 3.98 -5.72 3.10
C SER A 43 3.86 -4.77 1.90
N GLU A 44 3.84 -5.32 0.68
CA GLU A 44 3.73 -4.56 -0.57
C GLU A 44 2.33 -3.96 -0.73
N LEU A 45 1.29 -4.75 -0.48
CA LEU A 45 -0.10 -4.29 -0.53
C LEU A 45 -0.36 -3.20 0.53
N GLU A 46 0.21 -3.35 1.72
CA GLU A 46 0.13 -2.33 2.77
C GLU A 46 0.82 -1.03 2.35
N ALA A 47 1.99 -1.09 1.68
CA ALA A 47 2.68 0.10 1.18
C ALA A 47 1.87 0.84 0.12
N ILE A 48 1.24 0.10 -0.80
CA ILE A 48 0.34 0.65 -1.81
C ILE A 48 -0.87 1.31 -1.12
N LEU A 49 -1.50 0.63 -0.17
CA LEU A 49 -2.67 1.16 0.55
C LEU A 49 -2.33 2.44 1.32
N ARG A 50 -1.18 2.47 2.01
CA ARG A 50 -0.70 3.68 2.70
C ARG A 50 -0.44 4.84 1.74
N THR A 51 0.11 4.52 0.56
CA THR A 51 0.34 5.53 -0.49
C THR A 51 -1.00 6.08 -0.99
N GLN A 52 -1.98 5.22 -1.25
CA GLN A 52 -3.33 5.64 -1.63
C GLN A 52 -3.98 6.52 -0.57
N LEU A 53 -3.87 6.14 0.71
CA LEU A 53 -4.40 6.93 1.82
C LEU A 53 -3.72 8.30 1.94
N ALA A 54 -2.40 8.35 1.73
CA ALA A 54 -1.64 9.61 1.74
C ALA A 54 -1.93 10.50 0.52
N LEU A 55 -2.50 9.93 -0.54
CA LEU A 55 -2.97 10.65 -1.73
C LEU A 55 -4.47 11.03 -1.63
N GLU A 56 -5.15 10.63 -0.55
CA GLU A 56 -6.54 10.99 -0.31
C GLU A 56 -6.64 12.51 -0.07
N GLY A 57 -7.51 13.19 -0.83
CA GLY A 57 -7.61 14.65 -0.82
C GLY A 57 -6.49 15.40 -1.55
N ALA A 58 -5.44 14.71 -2.01
CA ALA A 58 -4.35 15.34 -2.77
C ALA A 58 -4.84 15.90 -4.12
N ALA A 59 -5.88 15.31 -4.72
CA ALA A 59 -6.53 15.83 -5.92
C ALA A 59 -7.24 17.17 -5.64
N ASP A 60 -7.97 17.26 -4.53
CA ASP A 60 -8.63 18.50 -4.09
C ASP A 60 -7.61 19.59 -3.75
N GLU A 61 -6.53 19.25 -3.02
CA GLU A 61 -5.43 20.19 -2.72
C GLU A 61 -4.70 20.66 -3.98
N ALA A 62 -4.54 19.77 -4.97
CA ALA A 62 -3.95 20.10 -6.26
C ALA A 62 -4.92 20.80 -7.23
N GLY A 63 -6.19 21.00 -6.83
CA GLY A 63 -7.23 21.61 -7.66
C GLY A 63 -7.59 20.78 -8.91
N ILE A 64 -7.36 19.47 -8.87
CA ILE A 64 -7.61 18.56 -9.99
C ILE A 64 -9.04 18.04 -9.87
N SER A 65 -9.93 18.52 -10.72
CA SER A 65 -11.33 18.06 -10.77
C SER A 65 -11.69 17.36 -12.09
N SER A 66 -10.81 17.42 -13.08
CA SER A 66 -10.99 16.85 -14.41
C SER A 66 -9.72 16.16 -14.92
N GLU A 67 -9.90 15.26 -15.88
CA GLU A 67 -8.80 14.63 -16.61
C GLU A 67 -7.94 15.67 -17.36
N ASP A 68 -8.55 16.77 -17.80
CA ASP A 68 -7.84 17.88 -18.45
C ASP A 68 -6.89 18.61 -17.49
N ASP A 69 -7.31 18.83 -16.23
CA ASP A 69 -6.47 19.44 -15.18
C ASP A 69 -5.26 18.56 -14.87
N LEU A 70 -5.46 17.23 -14.85
CA LEU A 70 -4.39 16.26 -14.67
C LEU A 70 -3.39 16.31 -15.82
N LEU A 71 -3.86 16.37 -17.07
CA LEU A 71 -3.01 16.47 -18.26
C LEU A 71 -2.21 17.78 -18.28
N GLN A 72 -2.79 18.89 -17.84
CA GLN A 72 -2.10 20.16 -17.70
C GLN A 72 -0.99 20.09 -16.63
N LEU A 73 -1.28 19.51 -15.46
CA LEU A 73 -0.29 19.32 -14.40
C LEU A 73 0.89 18.47 -14.88
N ILE A 74 0.61 17.32 -15.52
CA ILE A 74 1.66 16.45 -16.08
C ILE A 74 2.51 17.21 -17.09
N SER A 75 1.89 18.04 -17.94
CA SER A 75 2.61 18.82 -18.95
C SER A 75 3.49 19.91 -18.32
N GLN A 76 3.02 20.58 -17.26
CA GLN A 76 3.83 21.54 -16.50
C GLN A 76 5.02 20.86 -15.83
N VAL A 77 4.81 19.77 -15.09
CA VAL A 77 5.88 19.01 -14.41
C VAL A 77 6.94 18.53 -15.39
N ARG A 78 6.52 18.02 -16.57
CA ARG A 78 7.46 17.64 -17.63
C ARG A 78 8.30 18.84 -18.09
N LYS A 79 7.68 19.98 -18.38
CA LYS A 79 8.40 21.20 -18.81
C LYS A 79 9.37 21.70 -17.75
N GLU A 80 8.99 21.69 -16.47
CA GLU A 80 9.87 22.11 -15.37
C GLU A 80 11.09 21.20 -15.24
N LYS A 81 10.93 19.88 -15.37
CA LYS A 81 12.08 18.94 -15.36
C LYS A 81 13.05 19.22 -16.51
N TYR A 82 12.55 19.42 -17.72
CA TYR A 82 13.41 19.77 -18.87
C TYR A 82 14.10 21.13 -18.71
N SER A 83 13.48 22.09 -18.03
CA SER A 83 14.09 23.40 -17.76
C SER A 83 15.12 23.37 -16.65
N LYS A 84 15.00 22.46 -15.66
CA LYS A 84 15.97 22.35 -14.56
C LYS A 84 17.19 21.51 -14.93
N GLU A 85 17.08 20.61 -15.90
CA GLU A 85 18.19 19.77 -16.37
C GLU A 85 19.12 20.52 -17.35
N GLN A 86 18.74 21.72 -17.80
CA GLN A 86 19.55 22.62 -18.62
C GLN A 86 20.15 23.80 -17.83
N ARG A 87 20.16 23.73 -16.50
CA ARG A 87 20.81 24.68 -15.59
C ARG A 87 21.88 23.97 -14.79
#